data_AF-A0A524Q4R8-F1
#
_entry.id   AF-A0A524Q4R8-F1
#
_cell.length_a   1.000
_cell.length_b   1.000
_cell.length_c   1.000
_cell.angle_alpha   90.00
_cell.angle_beta   90.00
_cell.angle_gamma   90.00
#
_symmetry.space_group_name_H-M   'P 1'
#
loop_
_entity.id
_entity.type
_entity.pdbx_description
1 polymer ?
#
loop_
_entity_poly.entity_id
_entity_poly.type
_entity_poly.pdbx_seq_one_letter_code
_entity_poly.pdbx_strand_id
1 'polypeptide(L)'
;MRSHEIIGKILLAIMLLAASRAVAAGTVGTSGAGFLEFGIGSRALGMGEAFTAEIDDINGIYFNPASLGTLQFPQMAVFHHELIMESRLENITLCYPIKDGFLGVANTMFWVPEFDKVDINGLPVGKVQFYNGCLTVGYGYDFDYLYVGGSAKYIYQRIDTKLVHAFAVDVGFLKGFRMWTPFEAPLRNFHIGLSFLNLGTKVMDSPLPRQMRIGLSYRPLHWLGVNLDLMQNCIKADDLVDFTRGFDESFRLNLGIELSYLNLLYLRGGWRFNDTGTYTVGLGFNYVIKNVSFTIDASFADSGEFNPTYSFTVTFKLIPKVVTIEDRMRAEDHYRKGIRSYVGDDIEGALKEFKTTKDYDPYHRNIDKKIRDLKEILDLKKQNLMEDEKERYEKTGR
;
A
#
# COMPACT_ATOMS: atom_id res chain seq x y z
N MET A 1 21.48 -11.55 23.89
CA MET A 1 20.33 -12.41 23.51
C MET A 1 19.09 -12.16 24.37
N ARG A 2 19.15 -12.20 25.70
CA ARG A 2 17.96 -12.01 26.57
C ARG A 2 17.29 -10.62 26.50
N SER A 3 18.03 -9.54 26.23
CA SER A 3 17.48 -8.17 26.22
C SER A 3 16.49 -7.90 25.09
N HIS A 4 16.71 -8.45 23.89
CA HIS A 4 15.84 -8.20 22.73
C HIS A 4 14.53 -9.00 22.78
N GLU A 5 14.54 -10.20 23.38
CA GLU A 5 13.32 -10.97 23.65
C GLU A 5 12.43 -10.30 24.69
N ILE A 6 13.05 -9.66 25.69
CA ILE A 6 12.34 -8.88 26.70
C ILE A 6 11.70 -7.64 26.06
N ILE A 7 12.42 -6.93 25.18
CA ILE A 7 11.88 -5.76 24.46
C ILE A 7 10.71 -6.13 23.56
N GLY A 8 10.79 -7.26 22.83
CA GLY A 8 9.69 -7.74 21.98
C GLY A 8 8.44 -8.11 22.78
N LYS A 9 8.61 -8.79 23.93
CA LYS A 9 7.50 -9.13 24.83
C LYS A 9 6.90 -7.90 25.50
N ILE A 10 7.73 -6.92 25.87
CA ILE A 10 7.29 -5.64 26.43
C ILE A 10 6.51 -4.84 25.39
N LEU A 11 6.97 -4.76 24.15
CA LEU A 11 6.25 -4.07 23.07
C LEU A 11 4.91 -4.74 22.74
N LEU A 12 4.88 -6.08 22.68
CA LEU A 12 3.64 -6.84 22.49
C LEU A 12 2.67 -6.63 23.66
N ALA A 13 3.16 -6.62 24.89
CA ALA A 13 2.35 -6.34 26.08
C ALA A 13 1.85 -4.88 26.13
N ILE A 14 2.66 -3.91 25.70
CA ILE A 14 2.26 -2.50 25.58
C ILE A 14 1.19 -2.36 24.48
N MET A 15 1.33 -3.05 23.34
CA MET A 15 0.29 -3.07 22.30
C MET A 15 -1.02 -3.68 22.81
N LEU A 16 -0.96 -4.79 23.55
CA LEU A 16 -2.14 -5.44 24.15
C LEU A 16 -2.78 -4.60 25.25
N LEU A 17 -1.99 -3.88 26.07
CA LEU A 17 -2.51 -2.97 27.09
C LEU A 17 -3.11 -1.69 26.48
N ALA A 18 -2.51 -1.14 25.43
CA ALA A 18 -3.03 0.05 24.72
C ALA A 18 -4.39 -0.22 24.08
N ALA A 19 -4.64 -1.45 23.63
CA ALA A 19 -5.94 -1.88 23.12
C ALA A 19 -7.05 -1.90 24.18
N SER A 20 -6.72 -2.00 25.47
CA SER A 20 -7.71 -2.20 26.56
C SER A 20 -8.35 -0.92 27.13
N ARG A 21 -7.92 0.28 26.70
CA ARG A 21 -8.34 1.56 27.32
C ARG A 21 -8.85 2.65 26.38
N ALA A 22 -9.14 2.33 25.13
CA ALA A 22 -9.72 3.31 24.19
C ALA A 22 -11.26 3.33 24.29
N VAL A 23 -11.79 3.92 25.36
CA VAL A 23 -13.22 4.32 25.41
C VAL A 23 -13.25 5.84 25.40
N ALA A 24 -13.47 6.42 24.22
CA ALA A 24 -13.75 7.84 24.04
C ALA A 24 -15.25 8.02 23.76
N ALA A 25 -15.82 9.13 24.21
CA ALA A 25 -17.22 9.51 24.01
C ALA A 25 -17.25 10.83 23.22
N GLY A 26 -17.90 10.91 22.04
CA GLY A 26 -17.88 12.07 21.14
C GLY A 26 -18.47 11.85 19.73
N THR A 27 -19.25 12.81 19.24
CA THR A 27 -20.13 12.75 18.05
C THR A 27 -19.49 12.37 16.70
N VAL A 28 -20.12 11.42 15.98
CA VAL A 28 -19.85 11.07 14.57
C VAL A 28 -20.10 12.27 13.66
N GLY A 29 -19.03 12.83 13.08
CA GLY A 29 -19.15 13.92 12.10
C GLY A 29 -19.68 13.43 10.76
N THR A 30 -20.48 14.25 10.09
CA THR A 30 -20.99 13.98 8.73
C THR A 30 -19.93 14.34 7.68
N SER A 31 -19.41 13.34 6.96
CA SER A 31 -18.48 13.53 5.83
C SER A 31 -19.23 13.47 4.49
N GLY A 32 -18.81 14.29 3.53
CA GLY A 32 -19.26 14.18 2.14
C GLY A 32 -18.53 13.04 1.44
N ALA A 33 -19.20 12.28 0.57
CA ALA A 33 -18.62 11.11 -0.11
C ALA A 33 -18.11 9.99 0.84
N GLY A 34 -18.94 9.57 1.80
CA GLY A 34 -18.62 8.50 2.76
C GLY A 34 -18.22 7.15 2.14
N PHE A 35 -18.52 6.91 0.85
CA PHE A 35 -18.06 5.70 0.16
C PHE A 35 -16.52 5.56 0.08
N LEU A 36 -15.79 6.67 0.25
CA LEU A 36 -14.33 6.68 0.31
C LEU A 36 -13.77 6.08 1.61
N GLU A 37 -14.62 5.85 2.61
CA GLU A 37 -14.21 5.21 3.86
C GLU A 37 -14.18 3.69 3.75
N PHE A 38 -14.88 3.10 2.77
CA PHE A 38 -14.86 1.65 2.57
C PHE A 38 -13.49 1.18 2.08
N GLY A 39 -12.90 0.21 2.78
CA GLY A 39 -11.71 -0.48 2.32
C GLY A 39 -11.94 -1.23 0.99
N ILE A 40 -10.88 -1.30 0.18
CA ILE A 40 -10.86 -1.99 -1.11
C ILE A 40 -9.82 -3.09 -1.06
N GLY A 41 -10.16 -4.25 -1.62
CA GLY A 41 -9.32 -5.43 -1.64
C GLY A 41 -9.65 -6.39 -0.50
N SER A 42 -10.05 -7.60 -0.87
CA SER A 42 -10.47 -8.67 0.04
C SER A 42 -9.34 -9.12 0.97
N ARG A 43 -8.08 -9.02 0.52
CA ARG A 43 -6.93 -9.25 1.38
C ARG A 43 -6.89 -8.26 2.55
N ALA A 44 -7.03 -6.97 2.26
CA ALA A 44 -7.03 -5.91 3.27
C ALA A 44 -8.25 -6.00 4.19
N LEU A 45 -9.43 -6.21 3.62
CA LEU A 45 -10.67 -6.38 4.38
C LEU A 45 -10.64 -7.63 5.28
N GLY A 46 -10.06 -8.74 4.81
CA GLY A 46 -9.88 -9.95 5.61
C GLY A 46 -8.93 -9.78 6.80
N MET A 47 -8.06 -8.76 6.76
CA MET A 47 -7.13 -8.37 7.83
C MET A 47 -7.64 -7.17 8.65
N GLY A 48 -8.94 -6.87 8.59
CA GLY A 48 -9.55 -5.79 9.36
C GLY A 48 -9.11 -4.41 8.90
N GLU A 49 -8.74 -4.24 7.63
CA GLU A 49 -8.15 -3.01 7.07
C GLU A 49 -6.78 -2.63 7.63
N ALA A 50 -6.08 -3.53 8.33
CA ALA A 50 -4.69 -3.33 8.76
C ALA A 50 -3.72 -3.52 7.58
N PHE A 51 -3.61 -2.50 6.73
CA PHE A 51 -2.96 -2.57 5.42
C PHE A 51 -2.05 -1.36 5.09
N THR A 52 -1.96 -0.37 5.97
CA THR A 52 -1.22 0.89 5.74
C THR A 52 0.29 0.68 5.60
N ALA A 53 0.84 -0.32 6.29
CA ALA A 53 2.26 -0.70 6.21
C ALA A 53 2.50 -1.99 5.39
N GLU A 54 1.46 -2.52 4.77
CA GLU A 54 1.57 -3.74 3.98
C GLU A 54 2.25 -3.46 2.63
N ILE A 55 2.96 -4.46 2.11
CA ILE A 55 3.78 -4.34 0.90
C ILE A 55 3.42 -5.39 -0.16
N ASP A 56 3.84 -5.14 -1.40
CA ASP A 56 3.67 -6.02 -2.57
C ASP A 56 2.21 -6.32 -2.95
N ASP A 57 1.33 -5.34 -2.75
CA ASP A 57 -0.09 -5.42 -3.14
C ASP A 57 -0.58 -4.11 -3.75
N ILE A 58 -1.24 -4.22 -4.91
CA ILE A 58 -1.77 -3.08 -5.65
C ILE A 58 -2.91 -2.36 -4.90
N ASN A 59 -3.70 -3.09 -4.09
CA ASN A 59 -4.78 -2.51 -3.31
C ASN A 59 -4.27 -1.56 -2.22
N GLY A 60 -2.97 -1.58 -1.92
CA GLY A 60 -2.36 -0.65 -0.98
C GLY A 60 -2.51 0.82 -1.38
N ILE A 61 -2.78 1.14 -2.66
CA ILE A 61 -3.04 2.51 -3.13
C ILE A 61 -4.14 3.22 -2.33
N TYR A 62 -5.13 2.50 -1.79
CA TYR A 62 -6.24 3.07 -1.00
C TYR A 62 -5.89 3.34 0.45
N PHE A 63 -4.92 2.61 0.99
CA PHE A 63 -4.53 2.68 2.41
C PHE A 63 -3.28 3.56 2.57
N ASN A 64 -2.30 3.38 1.70
CA ASN A 64 -1.06 4.13 1.68
C ASN A 64 -0.47 4.13 0.24
N PRO A 65 -0.52 5.25 -0.51
CA PRO A 65 0.00 5.29 -1.87
C PRO A 65 1.51 5.00 -1.98
N ALA A 66 2.28 5.09 -0.87
CA ALA A 66 3.68 4.66 -0.86
C ALA A 66 3.86 3.15 -1.09
N SER A 67 2.81 2.34 -0.85
CA SER A 67 2.86 0.90 -1.14
C SER A 67 3.13 0.62 -2.62
N LEU A 68 2.73 1.51 -3.53
CA LEU A 68 3.02 1.39 -4.96
C LEU A 68 4.52 1.31 -5.22
N GLY A 69 5.33 2.07 -4.48
CA GLY A 69 6.80 2.03 -4.56
C GLY A 69 7.39 0.69 -4.09
N THR A 70 6.61 -0.16 -3.42
CA THR A 70 7.05 -1.49 -2.97
C THR A 70 6.78 -2.59 -3.99
N LEU A 71 5.95 -2.31 -5.00
CA LEU A 71 5.61 -3.29 -6.03
C LEU A 71 6.87 -3.67 -6.84
N GLN A 72 6.91 -4.92 -7.30
CA GLN A 72 8.00 -5.43 -8.12
C GLN A 72 7.56 -5.73 -9.55
N PHE A 73 6.26 -5.94 -9.75
CA PHE A 73 5.69 -6.46 -10.98
C PHE A 73 4.42 -5.69 -11.35
N PRO A 74 4.11 -5.51 -12.65
CA PRO A 74 2.82 -5.01 -13.09
C PRO A 74 1.69 -5.90 -12.56
N GLN A 75 0.64 -5.28 -12.04
CA GLN A 75 -0.52 -5.96 -11.47
C GLN A 75 -1.82 -5.34 -11.97
N MET A 76 -2.86 -6.15 -12.03
CA MET A 76 -4.24 -5.75 -12.23
C MET A 76 -5.09 -6.42 -11.16
N ALA A 77 -5.92 -5.67 -10.46
CA ALA A 77 -6.89 -6.22 -9.53
C ALA A 77 -8.30 -5.80 -9.93
N VAL A 78 -9.24 -6.73 -9.84
CA VAL A 78 -10.69 -6.48 -9.94
C VAL A 78 -11.31 -6.90 -8.63
N PHE A 79 -12.17 -6.06 -8.08
CA PHE A 79 -12.75 -6.20 -6.77
C PHE A 79 -14.24 -5.92 -6.80
N HIS A 80 -14.98 -6.77 -6.09
CA HIS A 80 -16.42 -6.68 -5.90
C HIS A 80 -16.71 -6.81 -4.40
N HIS A 81 -17.53 -5.93 -3.86
CA HIS A 81 -17.95 -5.94 -2.47
C HIS A 81 -19.47 -5.77 -2.41
N GLU A 82 -20.16 -6.80 -1.92
CA GLU A 82 -21.58 -6.73 -1.59
C GLU A 82 -21.70 -6.17 -0.18
N LEU A 83 -22.27 -4.98 -0.08
CA LEU A 83 -22.53 -4.25 1.16
C LEU A 83 -23.98 -4.45 1.59
N ILE A 84 -24.37 -3.79 2.68
CA ILE A 84 -25.73 -3.83 3.21
C ILE A 84 -26.74 -3.22 2.21
N MET A 85 -28.01 -3.62 2.31
CA MET A 85 -29.11 -3.10 1.46
C MET A 85 -28.84 -3.24 -0.06
N GLU A 86 -28.20 -4.34 -0.47
CA GLU A 86 -27.87 -4.63 -1.89
C GLU A 86 -27.01 -3.54 -2.54
N SER A 87 -26.35 -2.70 -1.73
CA SER A 87 -25.38 -1.74 -2.25
C SER A 87 -24.09 -2.45 -2.62
N ARG A 88 -23.45 -1.96 -3.69
CA ARG A 88 -22.28 -2.62 -4.28
C ARG A 88 -21.14 -1.64 -4.46
N LEU A 89 -19.94 -2.11 -4.17
CA LEU A 89 -18.71 -1.38 -4.44
C LEU A 89 -17.84 -2.21 -5.38
N GLU A 90 -17.68 -1.71 -6.59
CA GLU A 90 -16.87 -2.29 -7.64
C GLU A 90 -15.56 -1.51 -7.76
N ASN A 91 -14.48 -2.21 -8.01
CA ASN A 91 -13.20 -1.57 -8.24
C ASN A 91 -12.35 -2.30 -9.26
N ILE A 92 -11.66 -1.52 -10.11
CA ILE A 92 -10.61 -2.00 -11.00
C ILE A 92 -9.37 -1.17 -10.76
N THR A 93 -8.26 -1.83 -10.45
CA THR A 93 -6.97 -1.19 -10.20
C THR A 93 -5.90 -1.79 -11.12
N LEU A 94 -5.10 -0.95 -11.73
CA LEU A 94 -4.02 -1.28 -12.66
C LEU A 94 -2.74 -0.61 -12.21
N CYS A 95 -1.60 -1.31 -12.26
CA CYS A 95 -0.32 -0.69 -12.00
C CYS A 95 0.73 -1.11 -13.02
N TYR A 96 1.62 -0.16 -13.33
CA TYR A 96 2.69 -0.35 -14.30
C TYR A 96 3.98 0.31 -13.80
N PRO A 97 5.14 -0.37 -13.93
CA PRO A 97 6.43 0.19 -13.53
C PRO A 97 6.81 1.36 -14.44
N ILE A 98 7.14 2.51 -13.85
CA ILE A 98 7.64 3.69 -14.55
C ILE A 98 8.89 4.19 -13.83
N LYS A 99 10.04 4.07 -14.49
CA LYS A 99 11.38 4.40 -13.96
C LYS A 99 11.66 3.61 -12.67
N ASP A 100 11.93 4.30 -11.57
CA ASP A 100 12.28 3.72 -10.26
C ASP A 100 11.04 3.64 -9.32
N GLY A 101 9.84 3.58 -9.90
CA GLY A 101 8.57 3.55 -9.16
C GLY A 101 7.44 2.90 -9.96
N PHE A 102 6.24 2.96 -9.42
CA PHE A 102 5.02 2.41 -10.05
C PHE A 102 3.93 3.46 -10.15
N LEU A 103 3.33 3.55 -11.32
CA LEU A 103 2.08 4.28 -11.53
C LEU A 103 0.92 3.32 -11.31
N GLY A 104 -0.01 3.71 -10.45
CA GLY A 104 -1.29 3.05 -10.22
C GLY A 104 -2.44 3.89 -10.75
N VAL A 105 -3.38 3.26 -11.45
CA VAL A 105 -4.65 3.87 -11.87
C VAL A 105 -5.77 2.98 -11.37
N ALA A 106 -6.77 3.60 -10.75
CA ALA A 106 -7.82 2.89 -10.08
C ALA A 106 -9.16 3.57 -10.30
N ASN A 107 -10.20 2.79 -10.53
CA ASN A 107 -11.56 3.30 -10.63
C ASN A 107 -12.48 2.53 -9.69
N THR A 108 -13.02 3.24 -8.70
CA THR A 108 -14.00 2.74 -7.74
C THR A 108 -15.36 3.26 -8.12
N MET A 109 -16.36 2.37 -8.15
CA MET A 109 -17.76 2.71 -8.33
C MET A 109 -18.58 2.14 -7.18
N PHE A 110 -19.28 3.00 -6.47
CA PHE A 110 -20.27 2.62 -5.48
C PHE A 110 -21.66 2.94 -6.02
N TRP A 111 -22.55 1.96 -6.02
CA TRP A 111 -23.91 2.14 -6.53
C TRP A 111 -24.92 1.39 -5.67
N VAL A 112 -26.14 1.91 -5.68
CA VAL A 112 -27.29 1.33 -4.97
C VAL A 112 -28.36 1.01 -6.00
N PRO A 113 -29.09 -0.10 -5.88
CA PRO A 113 -30.24 -0.39 -6.73
C PRO A 113 -31.24 0.77 -6.73
N GLU A 114 -31.89 0.98 -7.88
CA GLU A 114 -32.89 2.03 -8.02
C GLU A 114 -34.07 1.80 -7.06
N PHE A 115 -34.47 2.85 -6.37
CA PHE A 115 -35.64 2.83 -5.49
C PHE A 115 -36.66 3.88 -5.91
N ASP A 116 -37.90 3.68 -5.48
CA ASP A 116 -39.03 4.51 -5.90
C ASP A 116 -38.94 5.92 -5.31
N LYS A 117 -39.10 6.91 -6.19
CA LYS A 117 -39.25 8.32 -5.84
C LYS A 117 -40.70 8.58 -5.48
N VAL A 118 -40.98 8.83 -4.21
CA VAL A 118 -42.35 9.10 -3.74
C VAL A 118 -42.60 10.60 -3.54
N ASP A 119 -43.80 11.06 -3.90
CA ASP A 119 -44.26 12.42 -3.58
C ASP A 119 -44.73 12.53 -2.12
N ILE A 120 -45.07 13.74 -1.66
CA ILE A 120 -45.65 14.00 -0.32
C ILE A 120 -46.91 13.17 -0.04
N ASN A 121 -47.63 12.76 -1.10
CA ASN A 121 -48.82 11.93 -1.03
C ASN A 121 -48.53 10.42 -1.08
N GLY A 122 -47.26 10.00 -1.11
CA GLY A 122 -46.84 8.59 -1.17
C GLY A 122 -46.99 7.93 -2.54
N LEU A 123 -47.31 8.68 -3.59
CA LEU A 123 -47.42 8.15 -4.95
C LEU A 123 -46.03 8.07 -5.61
N PRO A 124 -45.70 6.97 -6.32
CA PRO A 124 -44.44 6.85 -7.04
C PRO A 124 -44.44 7.77 -8.27
N VAL A 125 -43.50 8.72 -8.31
CA VAL A 125 -43.32 9.71 -9.40
C VAL A 125 -42.21 9.30 -10.37
N GLY A 126 -41.35 8.36 -9.97
CA GLY A 126 -40.25 7.87 -10.78
C GLY A 126 -39.29 7.01 -9.97
N LYS A 127 -38.05 6.85 -10.45
CA LYS A 127 -36.99 6.14 -9.75
C LYS A 127 -35.81 7.06 -9.45
N VAL A 128 -35.16 6.85 -8.30
CA VAL A 128 -33.93 7.54 -7.94
C VAL A 128 -32.74 6.66 -8.32
N GLN A 129 -31.86 7.19 -9.17
CA GLN A 129 -30.57 6.59 -9.45
C GLN A 129 -29.50 7.20 -8.53
N PHE A 130 -28.71 6.33 -7.90
CA PHE A 130 -27.61 6.71 -7.03
C PHE A 130 -26.32 6.00 -7.44
N TYR A 131 -25.32 6.77 -7.85
CA TYR A 131 -23.97 6.25 -8.07
C TYR A 131 -22.91 7.27 -7.68
N ASN A 132 -21.83 6.78 -7.10
CA ASN A 132 -20.65 7.54 -6.75
C ASN A 132 -19.44 6.86 -7.39
N GLY A 133 -18.58 7.63 -8.02
CA GLY A 133 -17.33 7.15 -8.57
C GLY A 133 -16.13 7.92 -8.05
N CYS A 134 -15.00 7.24 -7.98
CA CYS A 134 -13.70 7.82 -7.71
C CYS A 134 -12.69 7.28 -8.73
N LEU A 135 -12.07 8.17 -9.50
CA LEU A 135 -10.90 7.86 -10.29
C LEU A 135 -9.66 8.27 -9.51
N THR A 136 -8.80 7.31 -9.17
CA THR A 136 -7.55 7.52 -8.44
C THR A 136 -6.37 7.29 -9.38
N VAL A 137 -5.45 8.24 -9.43
CA VAL A 137 -4.16 8.09 -10.11
C VAL A 137 -3.08 8.33 -9.08
N GLY A 138 -2.22 7.33 -8.84
CA GLY A 138 -1.17 7.40 -7.83
C GLY A 138 0.18 7.01 -8.40
N TYR A 139 1.23 7.57 -7.81
CA TYR A 139 2.61 7.19 -8.09
C TYR A 139 3.35 6.94 -6.80
N GLY A 140 4.01 5.80 -6.70
CA GLY A 140 4.92 5.46 -5.60
C GLY A 140 6.34 5.32 -6.10
N TYR A 141 7.27 5.94 -5.38
CA TYR A 141 8.69 5.97 -5.71
C TYR A 141 9.51 5.31 -4.58
N ASP A 142 10.53 4.53 -4.95
CA ASP A 142 11.45 3.88 -4.02
C ASP A 142 12.73 4.71 -3.82
N PHE A 143 12.91 5.32 -2.65
CA PHE A 143 14.16 5.97 -2.24
C PHE A 143 15.05 5.04 -1.39
N ASP A 144 15.24 3.79 -1.84
CA ASP A 144 16.02 2.71 -1.23
C ASP A 144 15.53 2.28 0.16
N TYR A 145 15.50 3.18 1.14
CA TYR A 145 15.14 2.96 2.54
C TYR A 145 13.80 3.63 2.92
N LEU A 146 13.24 4.46 2.06
CA LEU A 146 11.96 5.14 2.26
C LEU A 146 11.16 5.08 0.97
N TYR A 147 9.94 4.58 1.03
CA TYR A 147 8.98 4.69 -0.07
C TYR A 147 8.11 5.90 0.18
N VAL A 148 7.92 6.69 -0.86
CA VAL A 148 7.06 7.86 -0.84
C VAL A 148 6.06 7.69 -1.95
N GLY A 149 4.78 7.98 -1.67
CA GLY A 149 3.76 7.94 -2.69
C GLY A 149 2.78 9.09 -2.55
N GLY A 150 2.20 9.47 -3.69
CA GLY A 150 1.11 10.43 -3.75
C GLY A 150 0.02 9.90 -4.68
N SER A 151 -1.22 10.24 -4.37
CA SER A 151 -2.36 9.96 -5.26
C SER A 151 -3.22 11.20 -5.45
N ALA A 152 -3.84 11.31 -6.61
CA ALA A 152 -4.87 12.29 -6.91
C ALA A 152 -6.18 11.56 -7.21
N LYS A 153 -7.27 12.02 -6.60
CA LYS A 153 -8.60 11.45 -6.69
C LYS A 153 -9.55 12.44 -7.32
N TYR A 154 -10.26 12.00 -8.34
CA TYR A 154 -11.39 12.70 -8.92
C TYR A 154 -12.68 11.98 -8.53
N ILE A 155 -13.46 12.64 -7.69
CA ILE A 155 -14.69 12.11 -7.12
C ILE A 155 -15.86 12.73 -7.86
N TYR A 156 -16.79 11.90 -8.29
CA TYR A 156 -18.05 12.34 -8.88
C TYR A 156 -19.20 11.59 -8.23
N GLN A 157 -20.26 12.33 -7.89
CA GLN A 157 -21.45 11.77 -7.25
C GLN A 157 -22.66 12.20 -8.04
N ARG A 158 -23.55 11.26 -8.34
CA ARG A 158 -24.84 11.54 -8.94
C ARG A 158 -25.95 11.02 -8.04
N ILE A 159 -26.87 11.93 -7.74
CA ILE A 159 -28.12 11.64 -7.04
C ILE A 159 -29.23 12.18 -7.93
N ASP A 160 -29.98 11.28 -8.58
CA ASP A 160 -31.04 11.62 -9.53
C ASP A 160 -30.53 12.56 -10.66
N THR A 161 -30.78 13.86 -10.54
CA THR A 161 -30.38 14.91 -11.49
C THR A 161 -29.17 15.72 -11.05
N LYS A 162 -28.76 15.65 -9.78
CA LYS A 162 -27.65 16.43 -9.24
C LYS A 162 -26.34 15.68 -9.45
N LEU A 163 -25.40 16.34 -10.11
CA LEU A 163 -24.02 15.88 -10.30
C LEU A 163 -23.09 16.79 -9.50
N VAL A 164 -22.25 16.21 -8.65
CA VAL A 164 -21.27 16.93 -7.86
C VAL A 164 -19.88 16.35 -8.12
N HIS A 165 -18.89 17.24 -8.22
CA HIS A 165 -17.49 16.88 -8.42
C HIS A 165 -16.65 17.34 -7.24
N ALA A 166 -15.65 16.55 -6.88
CA ALA A 166 -14.66 16.92 -5.87
C ALA A 166 -13.29 16.36 -6.24
N PHE A 167 -12.26 16.99 -5.72
CA PHE A 167 -10.87 16.58 -5.90
C PHE A 167 -10.23 16.33 -4.55
N ALA A 168 -9.42 15.29 -4.46
CA ALA A 168 -8.65 14.98 -3.27
C ALA A 168 -7.24 14.53 -3.63
N VAL A 169 -6.33 14.65 -2.68
CA VAL A 169 -4.95 14.20 -2.79
C VAL A 169 -4.64 13.34 -1.57
N ASP A 170 -3.91 12.26 -1.80
CA ASP A 170 -3.36 11.43 -0.74
C ASP A 170 -1.84 11.53 -0.74
N VAL A 171 -1.25 11.43 0.44
CA VAL A 171 0.21 11.36 0.61
C VAL A 171 0.53 10.19 1.54
N GLY A 172 1.56 9.44 1.18
CA GLY A 172 1.96 8.23 1.87
C GLY A 172 3.48 8.16 2.05
N PHE A 173 3.88 7.60 3.18
CA PHE A 173 5.25 7.25 3.50
C PHE A 173 5.28 5.82 4.01
N LEU A 174 6.29 5.05 3.62
CA LEU A 174 6.50 3.69 4.11
C LEU A 174 8.00 3.46 4.29
N LYS A 175 8.41 2.85 5.40
CA LYS A 175 9.81 2.54 5.67
C LYS A 175 9.96 1.10 6.13
N GLY A 176 10.81 0.36 5.42
CA GLY A 176 11.16 -1.02 5.76
C GLY A 176 12.44 -1.10 6.58
N PHE A 177 12.37 -1.81 7.69
CA PHE A 177 13.49 -2.13 8.57
C PHE A 177 13.74 -3.63 8.57
N ARG A 178 14.97 -3.98 8.93
CA ARG A 178 15.34 -5.35 9.30
C ARG A 178 15.27 -5.47 10.81
N MET A 179 14.29 -6.20 11.31
CA MET A 179 14.12 -6.54 12.72
C MET A 179 14.52 -8.00 12.94
N TRP A 180 14.50 -8.48 14.19
CA TRP A 180 14.89 -9.84 14.54
C TRP A 180 14.13 -10.88 13.69
N THR A 181 14.87 -11.86 13.18
CA THR A 181 14.35 -12.95 12.35
C THR A 181 14.81 -14.27 12.97
N PRO A 182 13.92 -15.12 13.50
CA PRO A 182 14.20 -16.55 13.49
C PRO A 182 14.29 -16.98 12.01
N PHE A 183 15.14 -17.96 11.70
CA PHE A 183 15.52 -18.44 10.35
C PHE A 183 14.46 -18.28 9.22
N GLU A 184 14.91 -18.02 7.98
CA GLU A 184 14.11 -17.95 6.71
C GLU A 184 13.10 -16.78 6.53
N ALA A 185 13.17 -15.72 7.32
CA ALA A 185 12.32 -14.54 7.09
C ALA A 185 12.84 -13.60 5.98
N PRO A 186 11.96 -12.80 5.34
CA PRO A 186 12.37 -11.76 4.40
C PRO A 186 13.36 -10.76 5.03
N LEU A 187 14.33 -10.25 4.25
CA LEU A 187 15.36 -9.33 4.76
C LEU A 187 14.82 -8.03 5.36
N ARG A 188 13.68 -7.56 4.83
CA ARG A 188 12.89 -6.45 5.39
C ARG A 188 11.59 -7.04 5.91
N ASN A 189 11.59 -7.42 7.17
CA ASN A 189 10.47 -8.09 7.82
C ASN A 189 9.62 -7.14 8.66
N PHE A 190 10.03 -5.88 8.86
CA PHE A 190 9.27 -4.90 9.63
C PHE A 190 9.07 -3.63 8.82
N HIS A 191 7.84 -3.13 8.72
CA HIS A 191 7.50 -1.93 7.99
C HIS A 191 6.67 -1.00 8.86
N ILE A 192 6.94 0.30 8.73
CA ILE A 192 6.13 1.37 9.32
C ILE A 192 5.57 2.19 8.18
N GLY A 193 4.26 2.42 8.18
CA GLY A 193 3.53 3.23 7.21
C GLY A 193 2.88 4.43 7.89
N LEU A 194 2.88 5.57 7.21
CA LEU A 194 2.09 6.74 7.56
C LEU A 194 1.39 7.23 6.30
N SER A 195 0.09 7.47 6.36
CA SER A 195 -0.65 8.03 5.24
C SER A 195 -1.66 9.09 5.69
N PHE A 196 -1.85 10.06 4.81
CA PHE A 196 -2.89 11.08 4.88
C PHE A 196 -3.74 10.94 3.62
N LEU A 197 -5.02 10.63 3.80
CA LEU A 197 -5.96 10.33 2.73
C LEU A 197 -7.02 11.43 2.61
N ASN A 198 -7.50 11.63 1.38
CA ASN A 198 -8.62 12.46 0.97
C ASN A 198 -8.45 13.94 1.34
N LEU A 199 -7.23 14.48 1.31
CA LEU A 199 -6.97 15.92 1.51
C LEU A 199 -7.45 16.68 0.28
N GLY A 200 -8.58 17.39 0.39
CA GLY A 200 -9.24 17.91 -0.80
C GLY A 200 -10.32 18.94 -0.58
N THR A 201 -11.06 19.17 -1.65
CA THR A 201 -12.21 20.09 -1.69
C THR A 201 -13.38 19.53 -0.89
N LYS A 202 -14.43 20.33 -0.72
CA LYS A 202 -15.70 19.88 -0.14
C LYS A 202 -16.63 19.38 -1.24
N VAL A 203 -17.51 18.46 -0.87
CA VAL A 203 -18.66 18.05 -1.69
C VAL A 203 -19.85 18.87 -1.20
N MET A 204 -20.27 19.85 -2.02
CA MET A 204 -21.26 20.85 -1.59
C MET A 204 -20.79 21.54 -0.29
N ASP A 205 -21.48 21.35 0.82
CA ASP A 205 -21.17 21.94 2.12
C ASP A 205 -20.35 21.03 3.04
N SER A 206 -20.23 19.74 2.70
CA SER A 206 -19.59 18.73 3.55
C SER A 206 -18.14 18.47 3.15
N PRO A 207 -17.19 18.47 4.11
CA PRO A 207 -15.81 18.10 3.83
C PRO A 207 -15.68 16.61 3.49
N LEU A 208 -14.69 16.25 2.67
CA LEU A 208 -14.34 14.86 2.41
C LEU A 208 -13.85 14.16 3.69
N PRO A 209 -13.99 12.82 3.79
CA PRO A 209 -13.53 12.05 4.92
C PRO A 209 -12.00 11.97 4.90
N ARG A 210 -11.34 12.96 5.49
CA ARG A 210 -9.89 12.93 5.63
C ARG A 210 -9.52 11.93 6.70
N GLN A 211 -8.50 11.14 6.41
CA GLN A 211 -8.05 10.08 7.29
C GLN A 211 -6.55 10.16 7.47
N MET A 212 -6.10 10.03 8.71
CA MET A 212 -4.70 9.76 9.02
C MET A 212 -4.59 8.30 9.43
N ARG A 213 -3.64 7.57 8.84
CA ARG A 213 -3.36 6.18 9.20
C ARG A 213 -1.90 5.99 9.55
N ILE A 214 -1.64 5.25 10.62
CA ILE A 214 -0.30 4.82 11.04
C ILE A 214 -0.33 3.31 11.11
N GLY A 215 0.46 2.66 10.26
CA GLY A 215 0.52 1.20 10.17
C GLY A 215 1.85 0.63 10.61
N LEU A 216 1.81 -0.57 11.17
CA LEU A 216 2.95 -1.43 11.43
C LEU A 216 2.68 -2.78 10.78
N SER A 217 3.64 -3.31 10.04
CA SER A 217 3.60 -4.65 9.46
C SER A 217 4.84 -5.42 9.86
N TYR A 218 4.66 -6.60 10.44
CA TYR A 218 5.75 -7.46 10.91
C TYR A 218 5.56 -8.89 10.40
N ARG A 219 6.54 -9.38 9.65
CA ARG A 219 6.59 -10.75 9.12
C ARG A 219 7.74 -11.53 9.73
N PRO A 220 7.58 -12.06 10.96
CA PRO A 220 8.65 -12.78 11.64
C PRO A 220 9.10 -14.04 10.89
N LEU A 221 8.23 -14.64 10.08
CA LEU A 221 8.46 -15.88 9.32
C LEU A 221 7.86 -15.72 7.92
N HIS A 222 8.30 -16.52 6.95
CA HIS A 222 7.75 -16.46 5.59
C HIS A 222 6.25 -16.79 5.54
N TRP A 223 5.75 -17.56 6.51
CA TRP A 223 4.36 -17.99 6.60
C TRP A 223 3.50 -17.16 7.55
N LEU A 224 4.07 -16.22 8.32
CA LEU A 224 3.33 -15.44 9.32
C LEU A 224 3.55 -13.94 9.12
N GLY A 225 2.46 -13.20 8.96
CA GLY A 225 2.40 -11.74 9.00
C GLY A 225 1.46 -11.24 10.08
N VAL A 226 1.85 -10.14 10.73
CA VAL A 226 1.05 -9.45 11.75
C VAL A 226 1.06 -7.97 11.40
N ASN A 227 -0.13 -7.40 11.26
CA ASN A 227 -0.34 -6.00 10.93
C ASN A 227 -1.14 -5.30 12.03
N LEU A 228 -0.81 -4.05 12.27
CA LEU A 228 -1.49 -3.17 13.20
C LEU A 228 -1.64 -1.80 12.58
N ASP A 229 -2.87 -1.32 12.44
CA ASP A 229 -3.15 0.02 11.94
C ASP A 229 -3.91 0.84 12.99
N LEU A 230 -3.44 2.06 13.19
CA LEU A 230 -4.12 3.12 13.93
C LEU A 230 -4.73 4.07 12.91
N MET A 231 -6.01 4.37 13.05
CA MET A 231 -6.74 5.22 12.13
C MET A 231 -7.47 6.32 12.90
N GLN A 232 -7.35 7.55 12.41
CA GLN A 232 -8.09 8.70 12.92
C GLN A 232 -8.76 9.43 11.74
N ASN A 233 -10.06 9.70 11.83
CA ASN A 233 -10.71 10.58 10.88
C ASN A 233 -10.55 12.04 11.33
N CYS A 234 -10.16 12.92 10.42
CA CYS A 234 -9.94 14.34 10.70
C CYS A 234 -10.98 15.18 9.92
N ILE A 235 -11.83 15.92 10.62
CA ILE A 235 -12.89 16.70 9.96
C ILE A 235 -12.39 18.09 9.56
N LYS A 236 -11.40 18.67 10.29
CA LYS A 236 -10.75 19.97 9.98
C LYS A 236 -9.26 19.82 9.64
N ALA A 237 -8.70 20.81 8.93
CA ALA A 237 -7.26 20.80 8.57
C ALA A 237 -6.38 21.05 9.80
N ASP A 238 -6.89 21.85 10.72
CA ASP A 238 -6.23 22.17 11.98
C ASP A 238 -6.09 20.92 12.88
N ASP A 239 -7.00 19.96 12.78
CA ASP A 239 -6.96 18.68 13.52
C ASP A 239 -5.79 17.78 13.11
N LEU A 240 -5.12 18.04 11.98
CA LEU A 240 -3.90 17.32 11.56
C LEU A 240 -2.66 17.77 12.33
N VAL A 241 -2.69 18.97 12.91
CA VAL A 241 -1.54 19.61 13.58
C VAL A 241 -1.79 19.72 15.08
N ASP A 242 -3.05 19.85 15.49
CA ASP A 242 -3.44 19.98 16.89
C ASP A 242 -3.80 18.63 17.53
N PHE A 243 -2.80 17.97 18.12
CA PHE A 243 -2.98 16.75 18.93
C PHE A 243 -3.53 17.05 20.34
N THR A 244 -3.83 18.32 20.71
CA THR A 244 -4.21 18.66 22.09
C THR A 244 -5.69 18.43 22.42
N ARG A 245 -6.55 18.31 21.41
CA ARG A 245 -7.91 17.77 21.60
C ARG A 245 -7.81 16.27 21.49
N GLY A 246 -8.01 15.58 22.61
CA GLY A 246 -7.84 14.13 22.73
C GLY A 246 -8.57 13.34 21.65
N PHE A 247 -8.11 12.12 21.41
CA PHE A 247 -8.67 11.19 20.43
C PHE A 247 -10.21 11.13 20.52
N ASP A 248 -10.89 11.75 19.56
CA ASP A 248 -12.35 11.61 19.37
C ASP A 248 -12.71 10.15 19.04
N GLU A 249 -13.99 9.76 19.19
CA GLU A 249 -14.53 8.40 18.87
C GLU A 249 -14.17 7.86 17.48
N SER A 250 -13.68 8.69 16.58
CA SER A 250 -13.18 8.26 15.27
C SER A 250 -11.86 7.47 15.29
N PHE A 251 -11.24 7.30 16.47
CA PHE A 251 -10.05 6.47 16.60
C PHE A 251 -10.38 4.98 16.47
N ARG A 252 -9.92 4.38 15.37
CA ARG A 252 -10.03 2.95 15.10
C ARG A 252 -8.67 2.27 15.22
N LEU A 253 -8.69 1.10 15.86
CA LEU A 253 -7.52 0.25 16.00
C LEU A 253 -7.81 -1.06 15.29
N ASN A 254 -6.98 -1.41 14.31
CA ASN A 254 -7.17 -2.58 13.47
C ASN A 254 -5.99 -3.53 13.61
N LEU A 255 -6.25 -4.78 13.96
CA LEU A 255 -5.26 -5.86 13.99
C LEU A 255 -5.53 -6.83 12.86
N GLY A 256 -4.48 -7.25 12.15
CA GLY A 256 -4.55 -8.24 11.09
C GLY A 256 -3.49 -9.31 11.28
N ILE A 257 -3.84 -10.57 11.04
CA ILE A 257 -2.92 -11.70 11.02
C ILE A 257 -3.08 -12.41 9.67
N GLU A 258 -1.96 -12.71 9.02
CA GLU A 258 -1.89 -13.46 7.78
C GLU A 258 -1.04 -14.72 7.98
N LEU A 259 -1.61 -15.87 7.63
CA LEU A 259 -0.96 -17.17 7.62
C LEU A 259 -0.88 -17.66 6.18
N SER A 260 0.32 -17.88 5.67
CA SER A 260 0.58 -18.42 4.33
C SER A 260 1.03 -19.87 4.43
N TYR A 261 0.33 -20.77 3.73
CA TYR A 261 0.73 -22.15 3.56
C TYR A 261 1.28 -22.36 2.15
N LEU A 262 2.59 -22.60 2.06
CA LEU A 262 3.34 -22.84 0.81
C LEU A 262 3.19 -21.72 -0.25
N ASN A 263 2.85 -20.50 0.17
CA ASN A 263 2.50 -19.38 -0.72
C ASN A 263 1.36 -19.69 -1.71
N LEU A 264 0.60 -20.75 -1.46
CA LEU A 264 -0.54 -21.20 -2.25
C LEU A 264 -1.85 -20.78 -1.56
N LEU A 265 -1.96 -21.07 -0.27
CA LEU A 265 -3.15 -20.79 0.52
C LEU A 265 -2.83 -19.73 1.57
N TYR A 266 -3.70 -18.74 1.71
CA TYR A 266 -3.59 -17.68 2.69
C TYR A 266 -4.83 -17.69 3.57
N LEU A 267 -4.64 -17.78 4.87
CA LEU A 267 -5.69 -17.63 5.87
C LEU A 267 -5.43 -16.31 6.59
N ARG A 268 -6.46 -15.48 6.69
CA ARG A 268 -6.37 -14.14 7.26
C ARG A 268 -7.45 -13.95 8.30
N GLY A 269 -7.08 -13.31 9.40
CA GLY A 269 -8.02 -12.90 10.44
C GLY A 269 -7.76 -11.45 10.80
N GLY A 270 -8.83 -10.69 11.02
CA GLY A 270 -8.74 -9.30 11.44
C GLY A 270 -9.70 -8.99 12.58
N TRP A 271 -9.29 -8.03 13.40
CA TRP A 271 -10.06 -7.49 14.51
C TRP A 271 -10.08 -5.98 14.40
N ARG A 272 -11.27 -5.39 14.39
CA ARG A 272 -11.48 -3.94 14.37
C ARG A 272 -12.04 -3.52 15.72
N PHE A 273 -11.31 -2.65 16.41
CA PHE A 273 -11.75 -2.06 17.67
C PHE A 273 -12.32 -0.66 17.40
N ASN A 274 -13.38 -0.31 18.13
CA ASN A 274 -14.13 0.94 17.97
C ASN A 274 -14.71 1.12 16.56
N ASP A 275 -15.13 0.02 15.94
CA ASP A 275 -15.87 0.00 14.67
C ASP A 275 -17.17 -0.80 14.84
N THR A 276 -18.13 -0.62 13.95
CA THR A 276 -19.43 -1.32 14.03
C THR A 276 -19.30 -2.84 13.87
N GLY A 277 -18.31 -3.28 13.08
CA GLY A 277 -18.06 -4.68 12.78
C GLY A 277 -16.78 -5.21 13.41
N THR A 278 -16.89 -6.22 14.28
CA THR A 278 -15.79 -6.57 15.20
C THR A 278 -14.71 -7.46 14.58
N TYR A 279 -15.10 -8.45 13.76
CA TYR A 279 -14.19 -9.47 13.24
C TYR A 279 -14.28 -9.60 11.72
N THR A 280 -13.15 -9.94 11.10
CA THR A 280 -13.04 -10.20 9.67
C THR A 280 -12.26 -11.48 9.44
N VAL A 281 -12.61 -12.22 8.39
CA VAL A 281 -11.91 -13.43 7.97
C VAL A 281 -11.66 -13.33 6.47
N GLY A 282 -10.46 -13.72 6.05
CA GLY A 282 -10.07 -13.75 4.65
C GLY A 282 -9.48 -15.10 4.25
N LEU A 283 -9.77 -15.52 3.02
CA LEU A 283 -9.14 -16.66 2.38
C LEU A 283 -8.54 -16.21 1.05
N GLY A 284 -7.30 -16.60 0.81
CA GLY A 284 -6.58 -16.32 -0.43
C GLY A 284 -6.05 -17.59 -1.05
N PHE A 285 -6.12 -17.65 -2.37
CA PHE A 285 -5.50 -18.70 -3.17
C PHE A 285 -4.61 -18.06 -4.24
N ASN A 286 -3.32 -18.35 -4.21
CA ASN A 286 -2.37 -17.93 -5.22
C ASN A 286 -1.94 -19.12 -6.07
N TYR A 287 -1.96 -18.96 -7.38
CA TYR A 287 -1.48 -19.95 -8.31
C TYR A 287 -0.65 -19.29 -9.41
N VAL A 288 0.52 -19.86 -9.69
CA VAL A 288 1.47 -19.31 -10.67
C VAL A 288 1.50 -20.20 -11.90
N ILE A 289 1.14 -19.66 -13.06
CA ILE A 289 1.21 -20.33 -14.36
C ILE A 289 2.23 -19.60 -15.23
N LYS A 290 3.39 -20.22 -15.44
CA LYS A 290 4.50 -19.65 -16.23
C LYS A 290 4.89 -18.24 -15.73
N ASN A 291 4.42 -17.22 -16.43
CA ASN A 291 4.77 -15.81 -16.23
C ASN A 291 3.62 -15.00 -15.63
N VAL A 292 2.52 -15.64 -15.22
CA VAL A 292 1.37 -14.96 -14.62
C VAL A 292 1.02 -15.63 -13.31
N SER A 293 0.99 -14.85 -12.23
CA SER A 293 0.43 -15.26 -10.94
C SER A 293 -0.99 -14.75 -10.83
N PHE A 294 -1.90 -15.66 -10.52
CA PHE A 294 -3.31 -15.40 -10.26
C PHE A 294 -3.52 -15.52 -8.76
N THR A 295 -4.07 -14.48 -8.13
CA THR A 295 -4.46 -14.51 -6.72
C THR A 295 -5.95 -14.25 -6.64
N ILE A 296 -6.67 -15.13 -5.97
CA ILE A 296 -8.09 -14.99 -5.69
C ILE A 296 -8.21 -14.83 -4.19
N ASP A 297 -8.72 -13.69 -3.75
CA ASP A 297 -8.96 -13.40 -2.34
C ASP A 297 -10.46 -13.19 -2.11
N ALA A 298 -10.97 -13.79 -1.05
CA ALA A 298 -12.33 -13.58 -0.57
C ALA A 298 -12.27 -13.14 0.89
N SER A 299 -13.19 -12.26 1.29
CA SER A 299 -13.33 -11.84 2.69
C SER A 299 -14.77 -11.89 3.16
N PHE A 300 -14.89 -12.13 4.44
CA PHE A 300 -16.10 -12.03 5.24
C PHE A 300 -15.85 -10.98 6.31
N ALA A 301 -16.75 -10.01 6.44
CA ALA A 301 -16.70 -9.04 7.51
C ALA A 301 -18.02 -9.01 8.27
N ASP A 302 -17.92 -9.13 9.59
CA ASP A 302 -19.03 -8.85 10.49
C ASP A 302 -19.38 -7.35 10.41
N SER A 303 -20.67 -7.04 10.43
CA SER A 303 -21.20 -5.68 10.34
C SER A 303 -22.09 -5.31 11.54
N GLY A 304 -21.95 -6.03 12.65
CA GLY A 304 -22.63 -5.73 13.91
C GLY A 304 -24.14 -5.99 13.83
N GLU A 305 -24.94 -4.92 13.90
CA GLU A 305 -26.40 -5.00 13.83
C GLU A 305 -26.93 -5.29 12.42
N PHE A 306 -26.07 -5.20 11.40
CA PHE A 306 -26.43 -5.46 10.01
C PHE A 306 -26.00 -6.84 9.52
N ASN A 307 -26.53 -7.23 8.37
CA ASN A 307 -26.09 -8.44 7.67
C ASN A 307 -24.58 -8.37 7.35
N PRO A 308 -23.88 -9.52 7.41
CA PRO A 308 -22.47 -9.55 7.09
C PRO A 308 -22.21 -9.18 5.63
N THR A 309 -21.03 -8.63 5.36
CA THR A 309 -20.61 -8.24 4.02
C THR A 309 -19.57 -9.22 3.47
N TYR A 310 -19.57 -9.35 2.15
CA TYR A 310 -18.72 -10.28 1.43
C TYR A 310 -17.98 -9.55 0.34
N SER A 311 -16.68 -9.80 0.22
CA SER A 311 -15.90 -9.23 -0.85
C SER A 311 -15.09 -10.29 -1.59
N PHE A 312 -14.84 -10.02 -2.86
CA PHE A 312 -14.09 -10.87 -3.76
C PHE A 312 -13.10 -10.04 -4.56
N THR A 313 -11.84 -10.46 -4.61
CA THR A 313 -10.78 -9.83 -5.40
C THR A 313 -10.08 -10.86 -6.25
N VAL A 314 -9.86 -10.51 -7.52
CA VAL A 314 -8.96 -11.26 -8.40
C VAL A 314 -7.81 -10.37 -8.81
N THR A 315 -6.60 -10.79 -8.48
CA THR A 315 -5.36 -10.08 -8.82
C THR A 315 -4.53 -10.89 -9.81
N PHE A 316 -4.17 -10.26 -10.91
CA PHE A 316 -3.26 -10.77 -11.93
C PHE A 316 -1.93 -10.06 -11.77
N LYS A 317 -0.85 -10.82 -11.55
CA LYS A 317 0.53 -10.31 -11.43
C LYS A 317 1.37 -10.89 -12.57
N LEU A 318 1.90 -10.01 -13.43
CA LEU A 318 2.73 -10.41 -14.56
C LEU A 318 4.20 -10.52 -14.09
N ILE A 319 4.73 -11.74 -14.08
CA ILE A 319 6.10 -12.09 -13.66
C ILE A 319 6.89 -12.53 -14.90
N PRO A 320 7.61 -11.62 -15.59
CA PRO A 320 8.23 -11.94 -16.89
C PRO A 320 9.37 -12.98 -16.79
N LYS A 321 9.96 -13.18 -15.61
CA LYS A 321 10.98 -14.20 -15.30
C LYS A 321 10.79 -14.62 -13.85
N VAL A 322 10.60 -15.91 -13.61
CA VAL A 322 10.53 -16.47 -12.25
C VAL A 322 11.95 -16.44 -11.66
N VAL A 323 12.16 -15.65 -10.62
CA VAL A 323 13.43 -15.58 -9.88
C VAL A 323 13.29 -16.45 -8.64
N THR A 324 14.14 -17.45 -8.48
CA THR A 324 14.10 -18.32 -7.30
C THR A 324 14.65 -17.61 -6.07
N ILE A 325 14.36 -18.14 -4.86
CA ILE A 325 14.94 -17.62 -3.61
C ILE A 325 16.48 -17.67 -3.68
N GLU A 326 17.03 -18.74 -4.27
CA GLU A 326 18.47 -18.89 -4.42
C GLU A 326 19.08 -17.84 -5.37
N ASP A 327 18.40 -17.53 -6.47
CA ASP A 327 18.80 -16.44 -7.37
C ASP A 327 18.78 -15.08 -6.67
N ARG A 328 17.75 -14.80 -5.85
CA ARG A 328 17.68 -13.57 -5.04
C ARG A 328 18.83 -13.47 -4.04
N MET A 329 19.16 -14.57 -3.35
CA MET A 329 20.27 -14.59 -2.40
C MET A 329 21.62 -14.36 -3.10
N ARG A 330 21.84 -14.97 -4.26
CA ARG A 330 23.05 -14.77 -5.08
C ARG A 330 23.12 -13.34 -5.61
N ALA A 331 22.02 -12.81 -6.12
CA ALA A 331 21.92 -11.42 -6.57
C ALA A 331 22.29 -10.46 -5.44
N GLU A 332 21.79 -10.67 -4.22
CA GLU A 332 22.11 -9.79 -3.09
C GLU A 332 23.57 -9.89 -2.63
N ASP A 333 24.18 -11.08 -2.70
CA ASP A 333 25.61 -11.24 -2.41
C ASP A 333 26.47 -10.47 -3.42
N HIS A 334 26.18 -10.60 -4.72
CA HIS A 334 26.81 -9.81 -5.78
C HIS A 334 26.56 -8.31 -5.62
N TYR A 335 25.35 -7.91 -5.23
CA TYR A 335 25.03 -6.51 -4.96
C TYR A 335 25.88 -5.93 -3.84
N ARG A 336 26.09 -6.68 -2.76
CA ARG A 336 26.96 -6.28 -1.64
C ARG A 336 28.42 -6.20 -2.07
N LYS A 337 28.90 -7.13 -2.91
CA LYS A 337 30.25 -7.07 -3.50
C LYS A 337 30.41 -5.83 -4.37
N GLY A 338 29.42 -5.51 -5.21
CA GLY A 338 29.40 -4.30 -6.03
C GLY A 338 29.47 -3.02 -5.20
N ILE A 339 28.74 -2.94 -4.08
CA ILE A 339 28.85 -1.80 -3.16
C ILE A 339 30.26 -1.70 -2.55
N ARG A 340 30.86 -2.83 -2.15
CA ARG A 340 32.22 -2.82 -1.59
C ARG A 340 33.25 -2.35 -2.63
N SER A 341 33.17 -2.83 -3.87
CA SER A 341 34.03 -2.36 -4.96
C SER A 341 33.85 -0.87 -5.22
N TYR A 342 32.60 -0.38 -5.22
CA TYR A 342 32.31 1.04 -5.41
C TYR A 342 32.92 1.92 -4.29
N VAL A 343 32.77 1.51 -3.03
CA VAL A 343 33.38 2.20 -1.88
C VAL A 343 34.91 2.14 -1.93
N GLY A 344 35.48 1.10 -2.55
CA GLY A 344 36.91 0.97 -2.82
C GLY A 344 37.42 1.73 -4.05
N ASP A 345 36.60 2.58 -4.68
CA ASP A 345 36.87 3.30 -5.95
C ASP A 345 37.16 2.39 -7.16
N ASP A 346 36.88 1.09 -7.06
CA ASP A 346 36.90 0.14 -8.16
C ASP A 346 35.56 0.17 -8.91
N ILE A 347 35.42 1.18 -9.78
CA ILE A 347 34.20 1.43 -10.56
C ILE A 347 33.91 0.30 -11.56
N GLU A 348 34.94 -0.27 -12.18
CA GLU A 348 34.79 -1.36 -13.15
C GLU A 348 34.36 -2.67 -12.48
N GLY A 349 34.98 -3.02 -11.35
CA GLY A 349 34.57 -4.15 -10.53
C GLY A 349 33.14 -3.96 -10.01
N ALA A 350 32.80 -2.77 -9.53
CA ALA A 350 31.43 -2.46 -9.10
C ALA A 350 30.41 -2.64 -10.24
N LEU A 351 30.70 -2.12 -11.44
CA LEU A 351 29.84 -2.25 -12.60
C LEU A 351 29.66 -3.71 -13.01
N LYS A 352 30.72 -4.53 -12.93
CA LYS A 352 30.66 -5.96 -13.22
C LYS A 352 29.74 -6.68 -12.23
N GLU A 353 29.94 -6.47 -10.94
CA GLU A 353 29.13 -7.10 -9.88
C GLU A 353 27.65 -6.68 -9.96
N PHE A 354 27.37 -5.42 -10.29
CA PHE A 354 25.98 -4.96 -10.49
C PHE A 354 25.34 -5.54 -11.76
N LYS A 355 26.09 -5.76 -12.84
CA LYS A 355 25.57 -6.50 -14.01
C LYS A 355 25.24 -7.95 -13.66
N THR A 356 26.14 -8.63 -12.95
CA THR A 356 25.91 -10.01 -12.47
C THR A 356 24.69 -10.09 -11.56
N THR A 357 24.49 -9.09 -10.69
CA THR A 357 23.29 -8.95 -9.86
C THR A 357 22.04 -8.91 -10.73
N LYS A 358 22.03 -8.11 -11.80
CA LYS A 358 20.91 -7.99 -12.75
C LYS A 358 20.67 -9.30 -13.52
N ASP A 359 21.70 -10.06 -13.83
CA ASP A 359 21.55 -11.34 -14.55
C ASP A 359 20.81 -12.38 -13.69
N TYR A 360 21.16 -12.46 -12.40
CA TYR A 360 20.49 -13.32 -11.42
C TYR A 360 19.07 -12.83 -11.10
N ASP A 361 18.93 -11.56 -10.75
CA ASP A 361 17.63 -10.92 -10.48
C ASP A 361 17.46 -9.65 -11.33
N PRO A 362 16.81 -9.77 -12.51
CA PRO A 362 16.53 -8.62 -13.36
C PRO A 362 15.62 -7.58 -12.72
N TYR A 363 14.90 -7.96 -11.65
CA TYR A 363 13.99 -7.10 -10.91
C TYR A 363 14.64 -6.57 -9.63
N HIS A 364 15.94 -6.79 -9.45
CA HIS A 364 16.66 -6.28 -8.29
C HIS A 364 16.56 -4.75 -8.28
N ARG A 365 16.05 -4.21 -7.18
CA ARG A 365 15.73 -2.78 -7.07
C ARG A 365 16.97 -1.91 -7.26
N ASN A 366 16.78 -0.78 -7.94
CA ASN A 366 17.78 0.24 -8.25
C ASN A 366 19.01 -0.24 -9.02
N ILE A 367 19.04 -1.49 -9.50
CA ILE A 367 20.21 -2.04 -10.20
C ILE A 367 20.44 -1.33 -11.53
N ASP A 368 19.38 -1.03 -12.27
CA ASP A 368 19.44 -0.34 -13.56
C ASP A 368 19.89 1.11 -13.44
N LYS A 369 19.50 1.77 -12.34
CA LYS A 369 19.98 3.11 -12.02
C LYS A 369 21.47 3.08 -11.68
N LYS A 370 21.90 2.19 -10.78
CA LYS A 370 23.31 2.06 -10.42
C LYS A 370 24.22 1.72 -11.60
N ILE A 371 23.76 0.82 -12.48
CA ILE A 371 24.49 0.49 -13.71
C ILE A 371 24.61 1.72 -14.62
N ARG A 372 23.58 2.56 -14.73
CA ARG A 372 23.63 3.82 -15.50
C ARG A 372 24.58 4.83 -14.87
N ASP A 373 24.42 5.10 -13.58
CA ASP A 373 25.24 6.07 -12.84
C ASP A 373 26.73 5.71 -12.91
N LEU A 374 27.08 4.42 -12.76
CA LEU A 374 28.47 3.96 -12.87
C LEU A 374 29.03 4.04 -14.29
N LYS A 375 28.20 3.83 -15.32
CA LYS A 375 28.62 4.03 -16.71
C LYS A 375 28.94 5.49 -16.96
N GLU A 376 28.09 6.40 -16.50
CA GLU A 376 28.31 7.84 -16.62
C GLU A 376 29.60 8.27 -15.90
N ILE A 377 29.83 7.79 -14.68
CA ILE A 377 31.09 8.03 -13.96
C ILE A 377 32.30 7.51 -14.73
N LEU A 378 32.20 6.31 -15.32
CA LEU A 378 33.29 5.72 -16.10
C LEU A 378 33.59 6.55 -17.36
N ASP A 379 32.56 7.03 -18.05
CA ASP A 379 32.69 7.85 -19.24
C ASP A 379 33.31 9.23 -18.90
N LEU A 380 32.91 9.84 -17.78
CA LEU A 380 33.52 11.08 -17.27
C LEU A 380 34.99 10.87 -16.88
N LYS A 381 35.34 9.77 -16.20
CA LYS A 381 36.75 9.44 -15.88
C LYS A 381 37.59 9.31 -17.16
N LYS A 382 37.05 8.70 -18.21
CA LYS A 382 37.72 8.59 -19.52
C LYS A 382 37.89 9.94 -20.20
N GLN A 383 36.87 10.81 -20.16
CA GLN A 383 36.97 12.15 -20.74
C GLN A 383 38.05 12.98 -20.04
N ASN A 384 38.08 12.98 -18.71
CA ASN A 384 39.09 13.70 -17.94
C ASN A 384 40.51 13.20 -18.25
N LEU A 385 40.71 11.88 -18.35
CA LEU A 385 42.01 11.31 -18.73
C LEU A 385 42.46 11.78 -20.13
N MET A 386 41.53 11.85 -21.09
CA MET A 386 41.83 12.31 -22.45
C MET A 386 42.14 13.81 -22.50
N GLU A 387 41.51 14.63 -21.65
CA GLU A 387 41.84 16.05 -21.48
C GLU A 387 43.21 16.24 -20.83
N ASP A 388 43.52 15.48 -19.78
CA ASP A 388 44.83 15.49 -19.12
C ASP A 388 45.96 15.11 -20.08
N GLU A 389 45.73 14.11 -20.94
CA GLU A 389 46.68 13.71 -21.98
C GLU A 389 46.88 14.78 -23.04
N LYS A 390 45.81 15.47 -23.46
CA LYS A 390 45.89 16.62 -24.39
C LYS A 390 46.67 17.77 -23.78
N GLU A 391 46.36 18.15 -22.54
CA GLU A 391 47.11 19.19 -21.83
C GLU A 391 48.58 18.84 -21.67
N ARG A 392 48.91 17.58 -21.36
CA ARG A 392 50.29 17.12 -21.31
C ARG A 392 50.97 17.26 -22.66
N TYR A 393 50.32 16.84 -23.74
CA TYR A 393 50.85 16.98 -25.10
C TYR A 393 51.12 18.45 -25.45
N GLU A 394 50.20 19.36 -25.15
CA GLU A 394 50.34 20.80 -25.36
C GLU A 394 51.48 21.41 -24.52
N LYS A 395 51.69 20.93 -23.28
CA LYS A 395 52.77 21.40 -22.40
C LYS A 395 54.15 20.82 -22.75
N THR A 396 54.23 19.61 -23.31
CA THR A 396 55.52 18.96 -23.66
C THR A 396 55.99 19.18 -25.10
N GLY A 397 55.15 19.72 -25.99
CA GLY A 397 55.58 20.31 -27.27
C GLY A 397 56.61 19.50 -28.07
N ARG A 398 56.37 18.20 -28.28
CA ARG A 398 57.15 17.36 -29.19
C ARG A 398 56.26 16.65 -30.19
#